data_AF-A0A962B417-F1
#
_entry.id   AF-A0A962B417-F1
#
_cell.length_a   1.000
_cell.length_b   1.000
_cell.length_c   1.000
_cell.angle_alpha   90.00
_cell.angle_beta   90.00
_cell.angle_gamma   90.00
#
_symmetry.space_group_name_H-M   'P 1'
#
loop_
_entity.id
_entity.type
_entity.pdbx_description
1 polymer ?
#
loop_
_entity_poly.entity_id
_entity_poly.type
_entity_poly.pdbx_seq_one_letter_code
_entity_poly.pdbx_strand_id
1 'polypeptide(L)'
;MTSEPAPQEPGLELAGEPDYAWASFDCPLDTESILVWLDDIELALRTNPLLELTRFEAQGPGVWRVAGRNLSNGQAIDTLVTATRGAGEVSLLYAQGLKARTTIRVAPQACGSLVTIIDHYDSVPEAERRQRLAEVDLSLTAWARALHILLRRWARWGRFAPWRWYMLRLWKPMTPSARRITFMLIAISIFEVLMVGVMLGLWYLLAS
;
A
#
# COMPACT_ATOMS: atom_id res chain seq x y z
N MET A 1 -9.12 -0.05 54.51
CA MET A 1 -9.21 0.15 53.05
C MET A 1 -8.02 0.99 52.65
N THR A 2 -6.90 0.33 52.36
CA THR A 2 -5.63 0.95 52.04
C THR A 2 -5.37 0.59 50.59
N SER A 3 -5.52 1.58 49.72
CA SER A 3 -5.38 1.42 48.28
C SER A 3 -3.90 1.20 47.94
N GLU A 4 -3.58 0.02 47.42
CA GLU A 4 -2.29 -0.33 46.86
C GLU A 4 -2.07 0.47 45.56
N PRO A 5 -0.99 1.26 45.41
CA PRO A 5 -0.72 1.93 44.15
C PRO A 5 -0.22 0.91 43.13
N ALA A 6 -0.84 0.91 41.95
CA ALA A 6 -0.44 0.08 40.82
C ALA A 6 1.05 0.30 40.46
N PRO A 7 1.78 -0.73 39.99
CA PRO A 7 3.16 -0.57 39.55
C PRO A 7 3.23 0.44 38.41
N GLN A 8 3.93 1.55 38.64
CA GLN A 8 4.35 2.44 37.56
C GLN A 8 5.36 1.69 36.70
N GLU A 9 4.99 1.36 35.47
CA GLU A 9 5.96 0.93 34.46
C GLU A 9 7.02 2.04 34.31
N PRO A 10 8.31 1.68 34.30
CA PRO A 10 9.39 2.66 34.36
C PRO A 10 9.34 3.56 33.12
N GLY A 11 9.19 4.86 33.38
CA GLY A 11 9.32 5.91 32.38
C GLY A 11 10.68 5.82 31.67
N LEU A 12 10.62 5.73 30.35
CA LEU A 12 11.76 5.78 29.46
C LEU A 12 11.84 7.20 28.86
N GLU A 13 12.42 8.12 29.62
CA GLU A 13 13.07 9.33 29.09
C GLU A 13 14.59 9.04 29.13
N LEU A 14 15.47 9.34 28.16
CA LEU A 14 15.44 10.07 26.89
C LEU A 14 16.74 9.70 26.14
N ALA A 15 16.65 9.24 24.90
CA ALA A 15 17.70 9.36 23.88
C ALA A 15 16.98 9.39 22.54
N GLY A 16 17.12 10.50 21.81
CA GLY A 16 16.32 10.91 20.63
C GLY A 16 15.43 9.82 20.04
N GLU A 17 14.11 9.95 20.23
CA GLU A 17 13.15 8.96 19.74
C GLU A 17 13.46 8.64 18.27
N PRO A 18 13.57 7.35 17.91
CA PRO A 18 13.82 7.01 16.53
C PRO A 18 12.66 7.56 15.69
N ASP A 19 12.99 8.28 14.62
CA ASP A 19 12.01 9.01 13.81
C ASP A 19 11.41 8.04 12.77
N TYR A 20 10.36 7.33 13.18
CA TYR A 20 9.64 6.38 12.34
C TYR A 20 8.13 6.62 12.36
N ALA A 21 7.51 6.41 11.21
CA ALA A 21 6.06 6.28 11.10
C ALA A 21 5.74 4.81 10.83
N TRP A 22 4.69 4.27 11.45
CA TRP A 22 4.29 2.89 11.23
C TRP A 22 2.77 2.74 11.12
N ALA A 23 2.33 1.71 10.42
CA ALA A 23 0.93 1.31 10.34
C ALA A 23 0.83 -0.22 10.20
N SER A 24 -0.15 -0.82 10.88
CA SER A 24 -0.34 -2.28 10.87
C SER A 24 -1.77 -2.67 10.54
N PHE A 25 -1.95 -3.84 9.96
CA PHE A 25 -3.26 -4.43 9.70
C PHE A 25 -3.19 -5.96 9.63
N ASP A 26 -4.28 -6.61 10.01
CA ASP A 26 -4.41 -8.06 9.88
C ASP A 26 -4.70 -8.46 8.42
N CYS A 27 -4.16 -9.59 7.99
CA CYS A 27 -4.33 -10.16 6.66
C CYS A 27 -4.68 -11.65 6.76
N PRO A 28 -5.69 -12.15 6.02
CA PRO A 28 -6.06 -13.56 6.05
C PRO A 28 -5.09 -14.48 5.29
N LEU A 29 -4.12 -13.93 4.56
CA LEU A 29 -3.07 -14.71 3.90
C LEU A 29 -2.02 -15.14 4.92
N ASP A 30 -1.40 -16.29 4.69
CA ASP A 30 -0.21 -16.70 5.41
C ASP A 30 1.01 -15.83 5.04
N THR A 31 2.03 -15.89 5.88
CA THR A 31 3.22 -15.04 5.78
C THR A 31 3.92 -15.20 4.42
N GLU A 32 4.08 -16.44 3.94
CA GLU A 32 4.79 -16.70 2.69
C GLU A 32 3.99 -16.20 1.48
N SER A 33 2.68 -16.41 1.47
CA SER A 33 1.80 -15.85 0.43
C SER A 33 1.90 -14.32 0.31
N ILE A 34 2.04 -13.61 1.43
CA ILE A 34 2.21 -12.14 1.43
C ILE A 34 3.60 -11.77 0.93
N LEU A 35 4.66 -12.46 1.37
CA LEU A 35 6.01 -12.19 0.89
C LEU A 35 6.15 -12.43 -0.61
N VAL A 36 5.55 -13.50 -1.15
CA VAL A 36 5.49 -13.74 -2.61
C VAL A 36 4.69 -12.65 -3.33
N TRP A 37 3.62 -12.12 -2.72
CA TRP A 37 2.90 -10.99 -3.29
C TRP A 37 3.75 -9.71 -3.31
N LEU A 38 4.56 -9.50 -2.26
CA LEU A 38 5.49 -8.38 -2.16
C LEU A 38 6.68 -8.47 -3.12
N ASP A 39 6.96 -9.63 -3.74
CA ASP A 39 7.97 -9.71 -4.80
C ASP A 39 7.63 -8.81 -5.99
N ASP A 40 6.34 -8.51 -6.23
CA ASP A 40 5.91 -7.46 -7.16
C ASP A 40 5.90 -6.09 -6.46
N ILE A 41 7.10 -5.54 -6.25
CA ILE A 41 7.33 -4.25 -5.59
C ILE A 41 6.59 -3.11 -6.29
N GLU A 42 6.50 -3.15 -7.62
CA GLU A 42 5.74 -2.16 -8.37
C GLU A 42 4.27 -2.18 -7.98
N LEU A 43 3.65 -3.37 -7.91
CA LEU A 43 2.27 -3.50 -7.49
C LEU A 43 2.06 -2.99 -6.05
N ALA A 44 2.98 -3.30 -5.15
CA ALA A 44 2.94 -2.82 -3.76
C ALA A 44 2.98 -1.28 -3.69
N LEU A 45 3.93 -0.64 -4.38
CA LEU A 45 4.06 0.82 -4.42
C LEU A 45 2.88 1.49 -5.12
N ARG A 46 2.44 0.96 -6.26
CA ARG A 46 1.28 1.47 -7.01
C ARG A 46 -0.03 1.33 -6.24
N THR A 47 -0.06 0.56 -5.15
CA THR A 47 -1.25 0.47 -4.28
C THR A 47 -1.40 1.71 -3.41
N ASN A 48 -0.33 2.48 -3.17
CA ASN A 48 -0.41 3.73 -2.44
C ASN A 48 -1.28 4.74 -3.21
N PRO A 49 -2.45 5.14 -2.67
CA PRO A 49 -3.38 6.02 -3.38
C PRO A 49 -2.88 7.46 -3.49
N LEU A 50 -1.84 7.82 -2.73
CA LEU A 50 -1.21 9.14 -2.74
C LEU A 50 0.15 9.11 -3.44
N LEU A 51 0.54 8.00 -4.06
CA LEU A 51 1.73 7.92 -4.89
C LEU A 51 1.34 7.69 -6.36
N GLU A 52 1.59 8.69 -7.20
CA GLU A 52 1.36 8.59 -8.63
C GLU A 52 2.68 8.28 -9.35
N LEU A 53 2.92 6.98 -9.60
CA LEU A 53 4.10 6.53 -10.32
C LEU A 53 3.96 6.74 -11.82
N THR A 54 4.82 7.61 -12.37
CA THR A 54 4.95 7.87 -13.80
C THR A 54 6.01 6.98 -14.45
N ARG A 55 7.02 6.55 -13.68
CA ARG A 55 8.11 5.69 -14.16
C ARG A 55 8.46 4.63 -13.13
N PHE A 56 8.64 3.39 -13.61
CA PHE A 56 9.13 2.28 -12.82
C PHE A 56 9.96 1.38 -13.74
N GLU A 57 11.28 1.42 -13.60
CA GLU A 57 12.20 0.74 -14.52
C GLU A 57 13.25 -0.03 -13.74
N ALA A 58 13.43 -1.31 -14.07
CA ALA A 58 14.52 -2.10 -13.51
C ALA A 58 15.88 -1.54 -13.94
N GLN A 59 16.78 -1.35 -12.99
CA GLN A 59 18.17 -0.93 -13.20
C GLN A 59 19.16 -2.05 -12.87
N GLY A 60 18.68 -3.15 -12.27
CA GLY A 60 19.44 -4.33 -11.92
C GLY A 60 18.61 -5.29 -11.05
N PRO A 61 19.18 -6.42 -10.61
CA PRO A 61 18.50 -7.33 -9.70
C PRO A 61 18.11 -6.60 -8.39
N GLY A 62 16.81 -6.51 -8.12
CA GLY A 62 16.29 -5.87 -6.91
C GLY A 62 16.46 -4.34 -6.85
N VAL A 63 16.81 -3.69 -7.97
CA VAL A 63 17.02 -2.24 -8.04
C VAL A 63 16.15 -1.64 -9.14
N TRP A 64 15.39 -0.60 -8.79
CA TRP A 64 14.51 0.11 -9.72
C TRP A 64 14.73 1.61 -9.65
N ARG A 65 14.60 2.28 -10.79
CA ARG A 65 14.39 3.72 -10.84
C ARG A 65 12.90 3.99 -10.78
N VAL A 66 12.51 4.78 -9.79
CA VAL A 66 11.11 5.12 -9.51
C VAL A 66 10.96 6.62 -9.64
N ALA A 67 10.05 7.05 -10.51
CA ALA A 67 9.68 8.45 -10.61
C ALA A 67 8.16 8.63 -10.57
N GLY A 68 7.74 9.76 -10.02
CA GLY A 68 6.33 10.04 -9.82
C GLY A 68 6.08 11.29 -9.00
N ARG A 69 4.87 11.37 -8.45
CA ARG A 69 4.46 12.47 -7.57
C ARG A 69 3.87 11.90 -6.29
N ASN A 70 4.33 12.40 -5.15
CA ASN A 70 3.64 12.18 -3.88
C ASN A 70 2.57 13.26 -3.73
N LEU A 71 1.32 12.83 -3.69
CA LEU A 71 0.15 13.69 -3.55
C LEU A 71 -0.08 14.13 -2.10
N SER A 72 0.53 13.48 -1.10
CA SER A 72 0.40 13.88 0.30
C SER A 72 1.15 15.17 0.62
N ASN A 73 2.28 15.41 -0.05
CA ASN A 73 3.13 16.59 0.13
C ASN A 73 3.35 17.39 -1.17
N GLY A 74 2.78 16.92 -2.28
CA GLY A 74 2.83 17.58 -3.59
C GLY A 74 4.15 17.42 -4.36
N GLN A 75 5.15 16.76 -3.78
CA GLN A 75 6.51 16.71 -4.33
C GLN A 75 6.69 15.69 -5.46
N ALA A 76 7.59 16.02 -6.38
CA ALA A 76 8.07 15.06 -7.37
C ALA A 76 9.11 14.14 -6.72
N ILE A 77 9.05 12.87 -7.08
CA ILE A 77 10.02 11.85 -6.67
C ILE A 77 10.72 11.37 -7.94
N ASP A 78 12.04 11.27 -7.90
CA ASP A 78 12.85 10.53 -8.86
C ASP A 78 14.06 9.97 -8.10
N THR A 79 14.01 8.68 -7.76
CA THR A 79 15.03 8.03 -6.93
C THR A 79 15.25 6.60 -7.38
N LEU A 80 16.42 6.06 -7.03
CA LEU A 80 16.63 4.62 -7.01
C LEU A 80 16.01 4.04 -5.74
N VAL A 81 15.40 2.86 -5.90
CA VAL A 81 14.84 2.03 -4.84
C VAL A 81 15.48 0.65 -4.95
N THR A 82 16.08 0.20 -3.86
CA THR A 82 16.62 -1.16 -3.73
C THR A 82 15.73 -1.96 -2.80
N ALA A 83 15.15 -3.07 -3.28
CA ALA A 83 14.39 -3.97 -2.43
C ALA A 83 15.24 -5.17 -2.00
N THR A 84 15.14 -5.50 -0.72
CA THR A 84 15.73 -6.71 -0.15
C THR A 84 14.64 -7.52 0.53
N ARG A 85 14.67 -8.84 0.32
CA ARG A 85 13.78 -9.79 0.98
C ARG A 85 14.53 -10.49 2.11
N GLY A 86 13.98 -10.39 3.32
CA GLY A 86 14.42 -11.10 4.51
C GLY A 86 13.41 -12.17 4.93
N ALA A 87 13.70 -12.86 6.04
CA ALA A 87 12.76 -13.78 6.64
C ALA A 87 11.61 -12.99 7.29
N GLY A 88 10.40 -13.07 6.73
CA GLY A 88 9.24 -12.35 7.26
C GLY A 88 9.25 -10.84 6.97
N GLU A 89 10.14 -10.34 6.11
CA GLU A 89 10.18 -8.91 5.80
C GLU A 89 10.63 -8.60 4.38
N VAL A 90 10.19 -7.45 3.87
CA VAL A 90 10.70 -6.81 2.66
C VAL A 90 11.09 -5.37 3.00
N SER A 91 12.31 -4.99 2.68
CA SER A 91 12.83 -3.63 2.91
C SER A 91 13.08 -2.93 1.58
N LEU A 92 12.65 -1.67 1.48
CA LEU A 92 12.86 -0.76 0.37
C LEU A 92 13.81 0.34 0.83
N LEU A 93 15.01 0.41 0.27
CA LEU A 93 15.98 1.46 0.53
C LEU A 93 15.88 2.52 -0.56
N TYR A 94 15.73 3.79 -0.18
CA TYR A 94 15.66 4.90 -1.10
C TYR A 94 17.01 5.61 -1.15
N ALA A 95 17.51 5.87 -2.36
CA ALA A 95 18.78 6.56 -2.54
C ALA A 95 18.71 8.07 -2.25
N GLN A 96 17.52 8.67 -2.35
CA GLN A 96 17.28 10.11 -2.18
C GLN A 96 15.97 10.38 -1.44
N GLY A 97 15.87 11.57 -0.83
CA GLY A 97 14.72 12.03 -0.06
C GLY A 97 14.92 11.91 1.45
N LEU A 98 13.96 12.44 2.22
CA LEU A 98 13.99 12.36 3.69
C LEU A 98 13.73 10.93 4.19
N LYS A 99 12.87 10.18 3.49
CA LYS A 99 12.55 8.79 3.78
C LYS A 99 13.70 7.89 3.34
N ALA A 100 14.41 7.29 4.29
CA ALA A 100 15.57 6.45 4.04
C ALA A 100 15.20 5.03 3.63
N ARG A 101 14.22 4.46 4.34
CA ARG A 101 13.81 3.08 4.19
C ARG A 101 12.33 2.91 4.49
N THR A 102 11.67 2.02 3.75
CA THR A 102 10.38 1.45 4.14
C THR A 102 10.58 -0.03 4.42
N THR A 103 10.15 -0.53 5.57
CA THR A 103 10.17 -1.95 5.90
C THR A 103 8.74 -2.46 6.05
N ILE A 104 8.42 -3.54 5.33
CA ILE A 104 7.16 -4.25 5.43
C ILE A 104 7.45 -5.57 6.14
N ARG A 105 7.05 -5.66 7.41
CA ARG A 105 7.16 -6.88 8.23
C ARG A 105 5.86 -7.66 8.16
N VAL A 106 5.99 -8.97 8.10
CA VAL A 106 4.88 -9.92 8.06
C VAL A 106 5.11 -10.95 9.16
N ALA A 107 4.25 -10.93 10.17
CA ALA A 107 4.32 -11.86 11.30
C ALA A 107 3.13 -12.82 11.26
N PRO A 108 3.31 -14.13 11.53
CA PRO A 108 2.19 -15.07 11.59
C PRO A 108 1.26 -14.74 12.75
N GLN A 109 -0.03 -15.01 12.56
CA GLN A 109 -1.08 -14.92 13.58
C GLN A 109 -1.97 -16.17 13.55
N ALA A 110 -2.80 -16.37 14.58
CA ALA A 110 -3.71 -17.52 14.66
C ALA A 110 -4.61 -17.70 13.42
N CYS A 111 -5.02 -16.59 12.78
CA CYS A 111 -5.88 -16.58 11.61
C CYS A 111 -5.29 -15.76 10.46
N GLY A 112 -4.03 -16.03 10.09
CA GLY A 112 -3.36 -15.38 8.95
C GLY A 112 -2.03 -14.73 9.34
N SER A 113 -1.88 -13.44 9.07
CA SER A 113 -0.66 -12.68 9.37
C SER A 113 -0.94 -11.22 9.70
N LEU A 114 -0.13 -10.65 10.59
CA LEU A 114 -0.05 -9.22 10.83
C LEU A 114 0.95 -8.61 9.85
N VAL A 115 0.52 -7.60 9.09
CA VAL A 115 1.41 -6.81 8.24
C VAL A 115 1.68 -5.48 8.91
N THR A 116 2.94 -5.10 9.03
CA THR A 116 3.38 -3.82 9.60
C THR A 116 4.29 -3.11 8.62
N ILE A 117 3.93 -1.90 8.23
CA ILE A 117 4.71 -1.03 7.35
C ILE A 117 5.37 0.03 8.23
N ILE A 118 6.68 0.23 8.07
CA ILE A 118 7.48 1.14 8.86
C ILE A 118 8.28 2.01 7.90
N ASP A 119 8.07 3.33 7.93
CA ASP A 119 8.88 4.30 7.23
C ASP A 119 9.91 4.89 8.19
N HIS A 120 11.19 4.84 7.81
CA HIS A 120 12.34 5.30 8.58
C HIS A 120 12.86 6.63 8.02
N TYR A 121 13.05 7.62 8.90
CA TYR A 121 13.54 8.97 8.58
C TYR A 121 14.88 9.29 9.27
N ASP A 122 15.56 8.27 9.79
CA ASP A 122 16.77 8.37 10.62
C ASP A 122 18.06 8.70 9.85
N SER A 123 18.01 8.84 8.52
CA SER A 123 19.21 9.02 7.68
C SER A 123 19.85 10.41 7.70
N VAL A 124 19.16 11.42 8.21
CA VAL A 124 19.65 12.82 8.25
C VAL A 124 19.55 13.41 9.66
N PRO A 125 20.45 14.34 10.06
CA PRO A 125 20.42 14.94 11.40
C PRO A 125 19.10 15.68 11.69
N GLU A 126 18.67 15.70 12.95
CA GLU A 126 17.38 16.28 13.36
C GLU A 126 17.20 17.75 12.94
N ALA A 127 18.28 18.54 12.97
CA ALA A 127 18.26 19.94 12.53
C ALA A 127 17.89 20.07 11.04
N GLU A 128 18.41 19.18 10.19
CA GLU A 128 18.07 19.13 8.77
C GLU A 128 16.65 18.58 8.56
N ARG A 129 16.24 17.59 9.36
CA ARG A 129 14.86 17.05 9.32
C ARG A 129 13.82 18.12 9.60
N ARG A 130 14.04 18.95 10.63
CA ARG A 130 13.15 20.07 10.98
C ARG A 130 13.01 21.07 9.84
N GLN A 131 14.06 21.29 9.06
CA GLN A 131 14.03 22.17 7.88
C GLN A 131 13.28 21.52 6.69
N ARG A 132 13.24 20.17 6.64
CA ARG A 132 12.65 19.38 5.56
C ARG A 132 11.32 18.72 5.96
N LEU A 133 10.63 19.21 6.99
CA LEU A 133 9.33 18.67 7.45
C LEU A 133 8.28 18.58 6.33
N ALA A 134 8.33 19.47 5.35
CA ALA A 134 7.45 19.44 4.19
C ALA A 134 7.66 18.20 3.29
N GLU A 135 8.79 17.51 3.39
CA GLU A 135 9.09 16.27 2.65
C GLU A 135 8.53 15.03 3.32
N VAL A 136 8.06 15.12 4.58
CA VAL A 136 7.53 13.98 5.32
C VAL A 136 6.33 13.39 4.57
N ASP A 137 6.37 12.07 4.39
CA ASP A 137 5.34 11.33 3.68
C ASP A 137 4.17 11.02 4.63
N LEU A 138 3.04 11.66 4.39
CA LEU A 138 1.81 11.48 5.18
C LEU A 138 0.91 10.39 4.59
N SER A 139 1.39 9.64 3.59
CA SER A 139 0.59 8.65 2.89
C SER A 139 0.51 7.28 3.57
N LEU A 140 1.31 7.02 4.60
CA LEU A 140 1.49 5.69 5.21
C LEU A 140 0.16 5.04 5.62
N THR A 141 -0.70 5.75 6.34
CA THR A 141 -2.01 5.24 6.78
C THR A 141 -2.93 4.94 5.59
N ALA A 142 -2.93 5.81 4.58
CA ALA A 142 -3.75 5.61 3.38
C ALA A 142 -3.24 4.42 2.55
N TRP A 143 -1.93 4.24 2.48
CA TRP A 143 -1.29 3.11 1.81
C TRP A 143 -1.55 1.80 2.53
N ALA A 144 -1.39 1.75 3.86
CA ALA A 144 -1.68 0.58 4.68
C ALA A 144 -3.14 0.12 4.50
N ARG A 145 -4.09 1.07 4.52
CA ARG A 145 -5.51 0.77 4.26
C ARG A 145 -5.74 0.22 2.85
N ALA A 146 -5.10 0.79 1.84
CA ALA A 146 -5.23 0.33 0.45
C ALA A 146 -4.64 -1.08 0.27
N LEU A 147 -3.48 -1.35 0.86
CA LEU A 147 -2.85 -2.69 0.89
C LEU A 147 -3.74 -3.70 1.60
N HIS A 148 -4.30 -3.36 2.77
CA HIS A 148 -5.23 -4.22 3.49
C HIS A 148 -6.43 -4.63 2.61
N ILE A 149 -7.06 -3.66 1.94
CA ILE A 149 -8.19 -3.93 1.04
C ILE A 149 -7.76 -4.84 -0.12
N LEU A 150 -6.62 -4.53 -0.75
CA LEU A 150 -6.14 -5.26 -1.91
C LEU A 150 -5.74 -6.70 -1.56
N LEU A 151 -4.98 -6.90 -0.48
CA LEU A 151 -4.56 -8.22 -0.02
C LEU A 151 -5.76 -9.07 0.40
N ARG A 152 -6.80 -8.50 1.03
CA ARG A 152 -8.04 -9.24 1.31
C ARG A 152 -8.79 -9.65 0.05
N ARG A 153 -8.83 -8.79 -0.97
CA ARG A 153 -9.38 -9.16 -2.28
C ARG A 153 -8.53 -10.24 -2.95
N TRP A 154 -7.21 -10.14 -2.81
CA TRP A 154 -6.27 -11.14 -3.32
C TRP A 154 -6.44 -12.49 -2.63
N ALA A 155 -6.68 -12.53 -1.33
CA ALA A 155 -6.97 -13.76 -0.60
C ALA A 155 -8.23 -14.47 -1.15
N ARG A 156 -9.25 -13.70 -1.54
CA ARG A 156 -10.51 -14.24 -2.06
C ARG A 156 -10.44 -14.64 -3.53
N TRP A 157 -9.80 -13.83 -4.37
CA TRP A 157 -9.89 -13.94 -5.84
C TRP A 157 -8.54 -14.17 -6.52
N GLY A 158 -7.42 -14.12 -5.80
CA GLY A 158 -6.07 -14.21 -6.35
C GLY A 158 -5.72 -15.55 -6.99
N ARG A 159 -6.54 -16.59 -6.77
CA ARG A 159 -6.45 -17.89 -7.46
C ARG A 159 -7.20 -17.90 -8.81
N PHE A 160 -8.11 -16.96 -9.04
CA PHE A 160 -8.88 -16.87 -10.27
C PHE A 160 -8.05 -16.19 -11.37
N ALA A 161 -7.71 -16.93 -12.42
CA ALA A 161 -6.80 -16.46 -13.47
C ALA A 161 -7.29 -15.18 -14.19
N PRO A 162 -8.57 -15.04 -14.56
CA PRO A 162 -9.06 -13.79 -15.17
C PRO A 162 -8.93 -12.58 -14.26
N TRP A 163 -9.13 -12.76 -12.95
CA TRP A 163 -8.93 -11.69 -11.96
C TRP A 163 -7.46 -11.29 -11.86
N ARG A 164 -6.53 -12.27 -11.78
CA ARG A 164 -5.08 -11.98 -11.79
C ARG A 164 -4.67 -11.22 -13.03
N TRP A 165 -5.15 -11.66 -14.20
CA TRP A 165 -4.88 -11.00 -15.46
C TRP A 165 -5.37 -9.56 -15.47
N TYR A 166 -6.61 -9.32 -15.02
CA TYR A 166 -7.18 -7.97 -14.89
C TYR A 166 -6.32 -7.10 -13.96
N MET A 167 -5.98 -7.62 -12.78
CA MET A 167 -5.19 -6.87 -11.78
C MET A 167 -3.79 -6.53 -12.27
N LEU A 168 -3.09 -7.48 -12.89
CA LEU A 168 -1.70 -7.31 -13.30
C LEU A 168 -1.55 -6.55 -14.61
N ARG A 169 -2.51 -6.67 -15.54
CA ARG A 169 -2.38 -6.11 -16.89
C ARG A 169 -3.19 -4.85 -17.13
N LEU A 170 -4.35 -4.72 -16.49
CA LEU A 170 -5.21 -3.54 -16.64
C LEU A 170 -5.11 -2.60 -15.45
N TRP A 171 -5.21 -3.12 -14.21
CA TRP A 171 -5.23 -2.27 -13.01
C TRP A 171 -3.85 -1.72 -12.63
N LYS A 172 -2.81 -2.56 -12.70
CA LYS A 172 -1.43 -2.19 -12.34
C LYS A 172 -0.93 -0.94 -13.09
N PRO A 173 -1.02 -0.82 -14.43
CA PRO A 173 -0.52 0.37 -15.13
C PRO A 173 -1.36 1.64 -14.92
N MET A 174 -2.57 1.54 -14.36
CA MET A 174 -3.44 2.70 -14.16
C MET A 174 -2.95 3.61 -13.04
N THR A 175 -3.06 4.91 -13.25
CA THR A 175 -2.90 5.92 -12.19
C THR A 175 -4.05 5.83 -11.17
N PRO A 176 -3.89 6.35 -9.95
CA PRO A 176 -4.97 6.39 -8.96
C PRO A 176 -6.26 7.05 -9.51
N SER A 177 -6.13 8.11 -10.29
CA SER A 177 -7.26 8.79 -10.94
C SER A 177 -7.92 7.93 -12.01
N ALA A 178 -7.14 7.27 -12.87
CA ALA A 178 -7.67 6.37 -13.88
C ALA A 178 -8.49 5.23 -13.26
N ARG A 179 -8.04 4.66 -12.13
CA ARG A 179 -8.79 3.61 -11.42
C ARG A 179 -10.16 4.09 -10.94
N ARG A 180 -10.27 5.33 -10.46
CA ARG A 180 -11.56 5.92 -10.04
C ARG A 180 -12.50 6.09 -11.23
N ILE A 181 -11.98 6.60 -12.35
CA ILE A 181 -12.75 6.78 -13.59
C ILE A 181 -13.24 5.42 -14.11
N THR A 182 -12.37 4.42 -14.20
CA THR A 182 -12.73 3.06 -14.62
C THR A 182 -13.85 2.47 -13.76
N PHE A 183 -13.80 2.69 -12.43
CA PHE A 183 -14.88 2.23 -11.55
C PHE A 183 -16.22 2.92 -11.85
N MET A 184 -16.21 4.24 -12.07
CA MET A 184 -17.41 4.99 -12.47
C MET A 184 -17.98 4.47 -13.79
N LEU A 185 -17.13 4.25 -14.80
CA LEU A 185 -17.54 3.71 -16.09
C LEU A 185 -18.16 2.31 -15.95
N ILE A 186 -17.54 1.42 -15.18
CA ILE A 186 -18.10 0.08 -14.92
C ILE A 186 -19.47 0.17 -14.24
N ALA A 187 -19.62 1.06 -13.24
CA ALA A 187 -20.89 1.24 -12.55
C ALA A 187 -22.01 1.72 -13.50
N ILE A 188 -21.68 2.67 -14.38
CA ILE A 188 -22.60 3.18 -15.41
C ILE A 188 -22.97 2.06 -16.38
N SER A 189 -22.00 1.27 -16.86
CA SER A 189 -22.27 0.17 -17.79
C SER A 189 -23.14 -0.93 -17.16
N ILE A 190 -22.93 -1.28 -15.89
CA ILE A 190 -23.79 -2.25 -15.19
C ILE A 190 -25.22 -1.72 -15.10
N PHE A 191 -25.38 -0.45 -14.73
CA PHE A 191 -26.69 0.19 -14.68
C PHE A 191 -27.40 0.17 -16.04
N GLU A 192 -26.68 0.49 -17.11
CA GLU A 192 -27.18 0.45 -18.49
C GLU A 192 -27.67 -0.95 -18.89
N VAL A 193 -26.87 -1.99 -18.63
CA VAL A 193 -27.24 -3.38 -18.91
C VAL A 193 -28.49 -3.80 -18.12
N LEU A 194 -28.61 -3.38 -16.86
CA LEU A 194 -29.80 -3.65 -16.05
C LEU A 194 -31.05 -2.95 -16.62
N MET A 195 -30.94 -1.68 -17.03
CA MET A 195 -32.05 -0.94 -17.66
C MET A 195 -32.52 -1.60 -18.96
N VAL A 196 -31.58 -2.01 -19.82
CA VAL A 196 -31.92 -2.74 -21.05
C VAL A 196 -32.61 -4.07 -20.72
N GLY A 197 -32.09 -4.81 -19.72
CA GLY A 197 -32.71 -6.05 -19.25
C GLY A 197 -34.14 -5.87 -18.76
N VAL A 198 -34.40 -4.82 -17.97
CA VAL A 198 -35.75 -4.47 -17.50
C VAL A 198 -36.67 -4.11 -18.67
N MET A 199 -36.19 -3.29 -19.61
CA MET A 199 -36.97 -2.89 -20.78
C MET A 199 -37.36 -4.10 -21.65
N LEU A 200 -36.43 -5.02 -21.90
CA LEU A 200 -36.69 -6.26 -22.63
C LEU A 200 -37.66 -7.18 -21.88
N GLY A 201 -37.52 -7.27 -20.55
CA GLY A 201 -38.43 -8.06 -19.71
C GLY A 201 -39.86 -7.53 -19.72
N LEU A 202 -40.04 -6.20 -19.62
CA LEU A 202 -41.35 -5.55 -19.71
C LEU A 202 -41.95 -5.72 -21.11
N TRP A 203 -41.15 -5.56 -22.16
CA TRP A 203 -41.61 -5.76 -23.53
C TRP A 203 -42.11 -7.21 -23.74
N TYR A 204 -41.36 -8.20 -23.26
CA TYR A 204 -41.76 -9.60 -23.34
C TYR A 204 -43.06 -9.88 -22.58
N LEU A 205 -43.21 -9.36 -21.35
CA LEU A 205 -44.42 -9.51 -20.54
C LEU A 205 -45.67 -8.87 -21.14
N LEU A 206 -45.51 -7.74 -21.84
CA LEU A 206 -46.61 -7.05 -22.51
C LEU A 206 -46.97 -7.68 -23.86
N ALA A 207 -46.02 -8.38 -24.49
CA ALA A 207 -46.20 -9.05 -25.77
C ALA A 207 -46.67 -10.51 -25.63
N SER A 208 -46.56 -11.11 -24.44
CA SER A 208 -47.06 -12.46 -24.09
C SER A 208 -48.48 -12.41 -23.56
#